data_AF-A0A2V6KCN5-F1
#
_entry.id   AF-A0A2V6KCN5-F1
#
_cell.length_a   1.000
_cell.length_b   1.000
_cell.length_c   1.000
_cell.angle_alpha   90.00
_cell.angle_beta   90.00
_cell.angle_gamma   90.00
#
_symmetry.space_group_name_H-M   'P 1'
#
loop_
_entity.id
_entity.type
_entity.pdbx_description
1 polymer ?
#
loop_
_entity_poly.entity_id
_entity_poly.type
_entity_poly.pdbx_seq_one_letter_code
_entity_poly.pdbx_strand_id
1 'polypeptide(L)'
;MKTDESTKAATVFLQNLPGAVSKLKNRLQRDYERAYPGLGDLVRIVLDEEEAKAWELSFPHLFLPDLVEAHIAQLNLQPADTRHESVLVPHNFAKIDNYQPAFSLCG
;
A
#
# COMPACT_ATOMS: atom_id res chain seq x y z
N MET A 1 11.04 21.90 -21.06
CA MET A 1 11.66 21.24 -19.89
C MET A 1 10.54 20.74 -18.99
N LYS A 2 10.30 19.42 -18.92
CA LYS A 2 9.34 18.76 -18.00
C LYS A 2 9.94 17.53 -17.29
N THR A 3 11.19 17.21 -17.59
CA THR A 3 11.91 16.02 -17.11
C THR A 3 12.36 16.15 -15.66
N ASP A 4 12.59 17.37 -15.15
CA ASP A 4 13.09 17.58 -13.79
C ASP A 4 12.03 17.35 -12.70
N GLU A 5 10.78 17.78 -12.94
CA GLU A 5 9.64 17.54 -12.05
C GLU A 5 9.30 16.03 -11.95
N SER A 6 9.32 15.32 -13.08
CA SER A 6 9.07 13.87 -13.11
C SER A 6 10.11 13.07 -12.33
N THR A 7 11.38 13.48 -12.42
CA THR A 7 12.47 12.83 -11.70
C THR A 7 12.35 13.05 -10.19
N LYS A 8 12.01 14.28 -9.78
CA LYS A 8 11.78 14.62 -8.37
C LYS A 8 10.60 13.84 -7.77
N ALA A 9 9.49 13.73 -8.50
CA ALA A 9 8.33 12.95 -8.07
C ALA A 9 8.67 11.46 -7.91
N ALA A 10 9.42 10.88 -8.85
CA ALA A 10 9.87 9.49 -8.77
C ALA A 10 10.79 9.25 -7.55
N THR A 11 11.70 10.17 -7.25
CA THR A 11 12.57 10.08 -6.07
C THR A 11 11.77 10.09 -4.77
N VAL A 12 10.81 10.99 -4.62
CA VAL A 12 9.95 11.05 -3.42
C VAL A 12 9.10 9.79 -3.28
N PHE A 13 8.58 9.25 -4.38
CA PHE A 13 7.83 7.99 -4.37
C PHE A 13 8.68 6.82 -3.87
N LEU A 14 9.89 6.65 -4.42
CA LEU A 14 10.80 5.57 -4.02
C LEU A 14 11.25 5.70 -2.55
N GLN A 15 11.42 6.92 -2.04
CA GLN A 15 11.74 7.15 -0.62
C GLN A 15 10.59 6.77 0.32
N ASN A 16 9.34 6.97 -0.12
CA ASN A 16 8.16 6.67 0.69
C ASN A 16 7.71 5.20 0.59
N LEU A 17 8.14 4.49 -0.46
CA LEU A 17 7.74 3.12 -0.76
C LEU A 17 8.02 2.14 0.40
N PRO A 18 9.22 2.10 1.04
CA PRO A 18 9.46 1.22 2.18
C PRO A 18 8.52 1.49 3.36
N GLY A 19 8.22 2.77 3.63
CA GLY A 19 7.30 3.16 4.69
C GLY A 19 5.85 2.74 4.39
N ALA A 20 5.45 2.80 3.12
CA ALA A 20 4.14 2.31 2.68
C ALA A 20 4.02 0.79 2.80
N VAL A 21 5.04 0.04 2.37
CA VAL A 21 5.10 -1.43 2.50
C VAL A 21 5.05 -1.86 3.97
N SER A 22 5.84 -1.23 4.84
CA SER A 22 5.83 -1.53 6.28
C SER A 22 4.46 -1.28 6.92
N LYS A 23 3.78 -0.17 6.57
CA LYS A 23 2.41 0.10 7.05
C LYS A 23 1.41 -0.93 6.55
N LEU A 24 1.51 -1.33 5.28
CA LEU A 24 0.67 -2.37 4.68
C LEU A 24 0.85 -3.71 5.41
N LYS A 25 2.09 -4.13 5.60
CA LYS A 25 2.43 -5.37 6.32
C LYS A 25 1.89 -5.39 7.75
N ASN A 26 2.04 -4.29 8.49
CA ASN A 26 1.48 -4.18 9.84
C ASN A 26 -0.06 -4.31 9.87
N ARG A 27 -0.75 -3.84 8.83
CA ARG A 27 -2.20 -4.03 8.69
C ARG A 27 -2.53 -5.49 8.41
N LEU A 28 -1.89 -6.09 7.41
CA LEU A 28 -2.08 -7.50 7.06
C LEU A 28 -1.84 -8.41 8.27
N GLN A 29 -0.75 -8.20 9.00
CA GLN A 29 -0.44 -8.97 10.21
C GLN A 29 -1.59 -8.90 11.23
N ARG A 30 -2.10 -7.71 11.52
CA ARG A 30 -3.20 -7.54 12.47
C ARG A 30 -4.48 -8.24 12.01
N ASP A 31 -4.80 -8.16 10.73
CA ASP A 31 -6.01 -8.75 10.16
C ASP A 31 -5.92 -10.28 10.20
N TYR A 32 -4.77 -10.85 9.83
CA TYR A 32 -4.55 -12.30 9.87
C TYR A 32 -4.39 -12.84 11.30
N GLU A 33 -3.74 -12.13 12.22
CA GLU A 33 -3.68 -12.52 13.64
C GLU A 33 -5.08 -12.51 14.28
N ARG A 34 -5.95 -11.58 13.86
CA ARG A 34 -7.35 -11.56 14.31
C ARG A 34 -8.15 -12.72 13.72
N ALA A 35 -7.95 -13.03 12.44
CA ALA A 35 -8.63 -14.14 11.78
C ALA A 35 -8.16 -15.51 12.32
N TYR A 36 -6.89 -15.62 12.70
CA TYR A 36 -6.24 -16.84 13.15
C TYR A 36 -5.53 -16.66 14.50
N PRO A 37 -6.28 -16.52 15.60
CA PRO A 37 -5.69 -16.42 16.92
C PRO A 37 -4.86 -17.67 17.23
N GLY A 38 -3.59 -17.47 17.58
CA GLY A 38 -2.63 -18.54 17.84
C GLY A 38 -1.69 -18.90 16.68
N LEU A 39 -1.90 -18.35 15.48
CA LEU A 39 -1.00 -18.55 14.33
C LEU A 39 -0.11 -17.33 14.02
N GLY A 40 0.05 -16.40 14.97
CA GLY A 40 0.77 -15.14 14.74
C GLY A 40 2.22 -15.32 14.25
N ASP A 41 2.94 -16.32 14.77
CA ASP A 41 4.30 -16.60 14.30
C ASP A 41 4.32 -17.08 12.84
N LEU A 42 3.37 -17.93 12.45
CA LEU A 42 3.22 -18.38 11.06
C LEU A 42 2.86 -17.20 10.15
N VAL A 43 1.90 -16.38 10.58
CA VAL A 43 1.47 -15.18 9.84
C VAL A 43 2.65 -14.24 9.62
N ARG A 44 3.48 -14.02 10.64
CA ARG A 44 4.69 -13.20 10.52
C ARG A 44 5.69 -13.80 9.53
N ILE A 45 5.93 -15.11 9.58
CA ILE A 45 6.85 -15.81 8.67
C ILE A 45 6.37 -15.66 7.21
N VAL A 46 5.09 -15.93 6.95
CA VAL A 46 4.50 -15.80 5.60
C VAL A 46 4.62 -14.35 5.11
N LEU A 47 4.32 -13.37 5.97
CA LEU A 47 4.45 -11.95 5.62
C LEU A 47 5.89 -11.52 5.34
N ASP A 48 6.87 -12.04 6.08
CA ASP A 48 8.29 -11.77 5.84
C ASP A 48 8.75 -12.37 4.50
N GLU A 49 8.35 -13.61 4.22
CA GLU A 49 8.70 -14.32 2.98
C GLU A 49 8.07 -13.67 1.75
N GLU A 50 6.77 -13.39 1.80
CA GLU A 50 6.06 -12.78 0.68
C GLU A 50 6.44 -11.31 0.49
N GLU A 51 6.83 -10.58 1.55
CA GLU A 51 7.44 -9.25 1.39
C GLU A 51 8.74 -9.34 0.59
N ALA A 52 9.64 -10.29 0.92
CA ALA A 52 10.89 -10.45 0.19
C ALA A 52 10.64 -10.71 -1.30
N LYS A 53 9.67 -11.57 -1.63
CA LYS A 53 9.25 -11.83 -3.02
C LYS A 53 8.62 -10.60 -3.68
N ALA A 54 7.82 -9.84 -2.95
CA ALA A 54 7.21 -8.62 -3.47
C ALA A 54 8.26 -7.55 -3.83
N TRP A 55 9.38 -7.49 -3.09
CA TRP A 55 10.51 -6.59 -3.39
C TRP A 55 11.29 -6.98 -4.66
N GLU A 56 11.19 -8.22 -5.14
CA GLU A 56 11.74 -8.62 -6.44
C GLU A 56 10.91 -8.07 -7.62
N LEU A 57 9.69 -7.59 -7.35
CA LEU A 57 8.80 -6.98 -8.32
C LEU A 57 8.92 -5.45 -8.31
N SER A 58 8.43 -4.79 -9.37
CA SER A 58 8.54 -3.33 -9.52
C SER A 58 7.69 -2.53 -8.52
N PHE A 59 6.68 -3.15 -7.88
CA PHE A 59 5.75 -2.48 -6.96
C PHE A 59 5.33 -3.39 -5.79
N PRO A 60 6.16 -3.53 -4.74
CA PRO A 60 5.93 -4.49 -3.66
C PRO A 60 4.59 -4.31 -2.95
N HIS A 61 4.15 -3.07 -2.75
CA HIS A 61 2.88 -2.76 -2.07
C HIS A 61 1.63 -3.17 -2.85
N LEU A 62 1.73 -3.38 -4.18
CA LEU A 62 0.60 -3.85 -4.98
C LEU A 62 0.45 -5.37 -4.92
N PHE A 63 1.58 -6.09 -4.94
CA PHE A 63 1.59 -7.54 -5.02
C PHE A 63 1.63 -8.22 -3.65
N LEU A 64 2.09 -7.55 -2.60
CA LEU A 64 2.20 -8.14 -1.26
C LEU A 64 0.87 -8.72 -0.74
N PRO A 65 -0.29 -8.03 -0.85
CA PRO A 65 -1.56 -8.60 -0.38
C PRO A 65 -1.92 -9.90 -1.12
N ASP A 66 -1.79 -9.88 -2.45
CA ASP A 66 -2.15 -11.02 -3.30
C ASP A 66 -1.22 -12.22 -3.06
N LEU A 67 0.08 -11.97 -2.87
CA LEU A 67 1.08 -12.99 -2.56
C LEU A 67 0.80 -13.65 -1.21
N VAL A 68 0.47 -12.85 -0.20
CA VAL A 68 0.10 -13.34 1.13
C VAL A 68 -1.18 -14.15 1.06
N GLU A 69 -2.21 -13.68 0.35
CA GLU A 69 -3.46 -14.41 0.18
C GLU A 69 -3.23 -15.77 -0.50
N ALA A 70 -2.42 -15.79 -1.57
CA ALA A 70 -2.06 -17.01 -2.27
C ALA A 70 -1.30 -17.99 -1.36
N HIS A 71 -0.37 -17.52 -0.53
CA HIS A 71 0.38 -18.37 0.40
C HIS A 71 -0.55 -18.90 1.52
N ILE A 72 -1.40 -18.06 2.09
CA ILE A 72 -2.38 -18.48 3.11
C ILE A 72 -3.33 -19.54 2.55
N ALA A 73 -3.77 -19.41 1.30
CA ALA A 73 -4.60 -20.42 0.63
C ALA A 73 -3.84 -21.76 0.46
N GLN A 74 -2.53 -21.74 0.18
CA GLN A 74 -1.70 -22.95 0.14
C GLN A 74 -1.61 -23.67 1.49
N LEU A 75 -1.72 -22.91 2.59
CA LEU A 75 -1.78 -23.45 3.95
C LEU A 75 -3.18 -23.98 4.33
N ASN A 76 -4.12 -24.05 3.38
CA ASN A 76 -5.53 -24.41 3.58
C ASN A 76 -6.26 -23.50 4.59
N LEU A 77 -5.76 -22.28 4.77
CA LEU A 77 -6.41 -21.24 5.55
C LEU A 77 -7.22 -20.35 4.60
N GLN A 78 -8.33 -19.83 5.10
CA GLN A 78 -9.11 -18.83 4.36
C GLN A 78 -8.37 -17.48 4.35
N PRO A 79 -8.51 -16.67 3.29
CA PRO A 79 -8.11 -15.28 3.34
C PRO A 79 -8.76 -14.59 4.55
N ALA A 80 -7.99 -13.79 5.29
CA ALA A 80 -8.61 -12.88 6.23
C ALA A 80 -9.41 -11.86 5.42
N ASP A 81 -10.50 -11.34 5.99
CA ASP A 81 -11.22 -10.20 5.42
C ASP A 81 -10.36 -8.94 5.61
N THR A 82 -9.22 -8.93 4.92
CA THR A 82 -8.37 -7.77 4.74
C THR A 82 -9.23 -6.82 3.96
N ARG A 83 -9.70 -5.75 4.61
CA ARG A 83 -10.38 -4.68 3.89
C ARG A 83 -9.34 -4.15 2.91
N HIS A 84 -9.34 -4.68 1.69
CA HIS A 84 -8.62 -4.15 0.55
C HIS A 84 -9.29 -2.81 0.30
N GLU A 85 -8.87 -1.81 1.08
CA GLU A 85 -9.12 -0.41 0.88
C GLU A 85 -8.62 -0.20 -0.54
N SER A 86 -9.57 -0.27 -1.49
CA SER A 86 -9.27 -0.54 -2.88
C SER A 86 -8.22 0.47 -3.28
N VAL A 87 -7.03 -0.01 -3.66
CA VAL A 87 -5.90 0.83 -4.06
C VAL A 87 -6.27 1.70 -5.28
N LEU A 88 -7.44 1.44 -5.88
CA LEU A 88 -8.09 2.17 -6.95
C LEU A 88 -9.13 3.22 -6.51
N VAL A 89 -9.44 3.37 -5.22
CA VAL A 89 -10.20 4.53 -4.77
C VAL A 89 -9.25 5.72 -4.85
N PRO A 90 -9.56 6.76 -5.64
CA PRO A 90 -8.77 7.96 -5.64
C PRO A 90 -8.72 8.44 -4.20
N HIS A 91 -7.54 8.40 -3.57
CA HIS A 91 -7.32 9.23 -2.40
C HIS A 91 -7.65 10.64 -2.87
N ASN A 92 -8.78 11.18 -2.40
CA ASN A 92 -9.11 12.58 -2.55
C ASN A 92 -7.95 13.34 -1.92
N PHE A 93 -6.97 13.70 -2.75
CA PHE A 93 -5.98 14.71 -2.43
C PHE A 93 -6.80 15.87 -1.92
N ALA A 94 -6.66 16.13 -0.62
CA ALA A 94 -7.40 17.16 0.05
C ALA A 94 -7.37 18.41 -0.83
N LYS A 95 -8.57 18.82 -1.25
CA LYS A 95 -8.90 20.13 -1.77
C LYS A 95 -8.04 21.15 -1.03
N ILE A 96 -7.01 21.67 -1.70
CA ILE A 96 -6.24 22.78 -1.18
C ILE A 96 -7.20 23.97 -1.29
N ASP A 97 -7.96 24.22 -0.22
CA ASP A 97 -8.63 25.49 -0.01
C ASP A 97 -7.53 26.56 0.11
N ASN A 98 -7.12 27.13 -1.02
CA ASN A 98 -6.54 28.47 -1.17
C ASN A 98 -6.02 28.67 -2.60
N TYR A 99 -6.95 28.79 -3.56
CA TYR A 99 -6.69 29.60 -4.74
C TYR A 99 -7.91 30.50 -4.92
N GLN A 100 -7.80 31.76 -4.49
CA GLN A 100 -8.75 32.77 -4.95
C GLN A 100 -8.46 33.01 -6.44
N PRO A 101 -9.42 32.75 -7.34
CA PRO A 101 -9.30 33.26 -8.68
C PRO A 101 -9.68 34.75 -8.65
N ALA A 102 -8.71 35.62 -8.93
CA ALA A 102 -8.96 37.02 -9.19
C ALA A 102 -9.76 37.14 -10.50
N PHE A 103 -11.08 37.16 -10.40
CA PHE A 103 -11.96 37.55 -11.50
C PHE A 103 -12.38 39.02 -11.33
N SER A 104 -11.80 39.84 -12.22
CA SER A 104 -12.44 40.94 -12.94
C SER A 104 -12.97 42.15 -12.16
N LEU A 105 -12.18 43.23 -12.17
CA LEU A 105 -12.71 44.60 -12.25
C LEU A 105 -12.86 44.94 -13.74
N CYS A 106 -14.08 44.93 -14.24
CA CYS A 106 -14.48 45.74 -15.40
C CYS A 106 -15.69 46.56 -14.96
N GLY A 107 -15.47 47.85 -14.81
CA GLY A 107 -16.46 48.92 -14.72
C GLY A 107 -15.95 50.08 -15.54
#